data_AF-A0A821L4K2-F1
#
_entry.id   AF-A0A821L4K2-F1
#
_cell.length_a   1.000
_cell.length_b   1.000
_cell.length_c   1.000
_cell.angle_alpha   90.00
_cell.angle_beta   90.00
_cell.angle_gamma   90.00
#
_symmetry.space_group_name_H-M   'P 1'
#
loop_
_entity.id
_entity.type
_entity.pdbx_description
1 polymer ?
#
loop_
_entity_poly.entity_id
_entity_poly.type
_entity_poly.pdbx_seq_one_letter_code
_entity_poly.pdbx_strand_id
1 'polypeptide(L)'
;MEEGKEKLPYPKAVGFIVTNEFCERFSYYGMRTILSLYLRYKLGYTDNGATVVYHTFTMFAYFFPLIGAMIADSWLGRFRTIFYLSLVYATGSILISLTAMPPLGLPQMEITILALLLIAFGTGGIKPCVSAFGGDQFKLPEQARYLGYFFSLFYFSINAGSLISTFLTPILRADVHCFGEQDCYSLAFGVPGLLMIVSIGFFVAGKKLYIIKKPEGNILGKVSSCVGYAVVKSVKSKVKRHHWLDHADDKFDSNLIEDVKSLLRVLVLFIPLPIFWALFDQQGSRWTFQADRMEQNIAGWTLKADQMQVLNPLLILVFIPLFEVAIYPFLRWCKLVSKPLHKMIWGGVLAALAFLISGIVELNLLPTYGTPVAPGLAQLRVYNGFNCNFTLTLQSDANSTENFIVGSLGVFEKLDLEAKEAIELPYSLRGQESTACANKLYNGNFLLNETTANSFFINNETVEGFTDNNDKAIDGVIVR
;
A
#
# COMPACT_ATOMS: atom_id res chain seq x y z
N MET A 1 24.03 -8.55 50.93
CA MET A 1 25.03 -7.57 50.47
C MET A 1 25.02 -7.58 48.94
N GLU A 2 24.25 -6.71 48.31
CA GLU A 2 24.50 -6.30 46.91
C GLU A 2 25.10 -4.90 46.99
N GLU A 3 26.39 -4.84 47.28
CA GLU A 3 27.16 -3.60 47.28
C GLU A 3 27.34 -3.08 45.85
N GLY A 4 26.95 -1.83 45.62
CA GLY A 4 27.70 -0.92 44.76
C GLY A 4 27.65 -1.10 43.23
N LYS A 5 26.61 -1.70 42.63
CA LYS A 5 26.45 -1.56 41.16
C LYS A 5 26.05 -0.13 40.79
N GLU A 6 27.02 0.63 40.31
CA GLU A 6 26.87 1.99 39.80
C GLU A 6 25.72 2.02 38.77
N LYS A 7 24.65 2.78 39.03
CA LYS A 7 23.51 2.87 38.11
C LYS A 7 23.95 3.61 36.84
N LEU A 8 24.20 2.85 35.78
CA LEU A 8 24.55 3.43 34.48
C LEU A 8 23.44 4.36 33.95
N PRO A 9 23.79 5.56 33.44
CA PRO A 9 22.81 6.50 32.91
C PRO A 9 22.18 5.98 31.61
N TYR A 10 20.99 6.50 31.28
CA TYR A 10 20.32 6.16 30.01
C TYR A 10 21.19 6.60 28.82
N PRO A 11 21.46 5.74 27.82
CA PRO A 11 22.35 6.09 26.72
C PRO A 11 21.77 7.23 25.87
N LYS A 12 22.47 8.36 25.81
CA LYS A 12 22.06 9.54 25.01
C LYS A 12 21.91 9.21 23.51
N ALA A 13 22.67 8.23 23.02
CA ALA A 13 22.67 7.80 21.64
C ALA A 13 21.28 7.30 21.16
N VAL A 14 20.46 6.80 22.09
CA VAL A 14 19.13 6.26 21.80
C VAL A 14 18.18 7.32 21.23
N GLY A 15 18.32 8.59 21.65
CA GLY A 15 17.50 9.68 21.11
C GLY A 15 17.62 9.81 19.59
N PHE A 16 18.84 9.70 19.06
CA PHE A 16 19.09 9.74 17.62
C PHE A 16 18.49 8.54 16.88
N ILE A 17 18.52 7.35 17.48
CA ILE A 17 17.95 6.12 16.90
C ILE A 17 16.41 6.19 16.86
N VAL A 18 15.79 6.67 17.94
CA VAL A 18 14.32 6.82 18.01
C VAL A 18 13.82 7.88 17.04
N THR A 19 14.51 9.01 16.92
CA THR A 19 14.16 10.05 15.93
C THR A 19 14.36 9.54 14.49
N ASN A 20 15.44 8.80 14.22
CA ASN A 20 15.62 8.14 12.94
C ASN A 20 14.46 7.17 12.64
N GLU A 21 14.06 6.35 13.61
CA GLU A 21 12.91 5.45 13.42
C GLU A 21 11.62 6.23 13.15
N PHE A 22 11.38 7.34 13.85
CA PHE A 22 10.20 8.17 13.62
C PHE A 22 10.14 8.69 12.18
N CYS A 23 11.24 9.31 11.71
CA CYS A 23 11.32 9.91 10.39
C CYS A 23 11.23 8.87 9.27
N GLU A 24 11.89 7.73 9.41
CA GLU A 24 11.80 6.65 8.42
C GLU A 24 10.40 6.05 8.39
N ARG A 25 9.74 5.85 9.55
CA ARG A 25 8.38 5.29 9.59
C ARG A 25 7.36 6.26 9.01
N PHE A 26 7.49 7.55 9.30
CA PHE A 26 6.72 8.58 8.61
C PHE A 26 6.90 8.46 7.10
N SER A 27 8.15 8.35 6.63
CA SER A 27 8.45 8.28 5.20
C SER A 27 7.80 7.06 4.53
N TYR A 28 7.96 5.89 5.14
CA TYR A 28 7.42 4.63 4.65
C TYR A 28 5.90 4.64 4.59
N TYR A 29 5.23 4.99 5.69
CA TYR A 29 3.77 4.97 5.74
C TYR A 29 3.15 6.10 4.90
N GLY A 30 3.73 7.30 4.92
CA GLY A 30 3.25 8.45 4.13
C GLY A 30 3.25 8.15 2.63
N MET A 31 4.37 7.66 2.10
CA MET A 31 4.45 7.25 0.70
C MET A 31 3.49 6.10 0.39
N ARG A 32 3.48 5.06 1.23
CA ARG A 32 2.66 3.85 1.01
C ARG A 32 1.17 4.17 0.98
N THR A 33 0.69 5.07 1.84
CA THR A 33 -0.73 5.40 1.97
C THR A 33 -1.35 5.96 0.68
N ILE A 34 -0.60 6.78 -0.06
CA ILE A 34 -1.07 7.41 -1.29
C ILE A 34 -0.72 6.63 -2.57
N LEU A 35 0.08 5.56 -2.44
CA LEU A 35 0.68 4.87 -3.57
C LEU A 35 -0.37 4.21 -4.49
N SER A 36 -1.37 3.55 -3.93
CA SER A 36 -2.40 2.86 -4.72
C SER A 36 -3.20 3.82 -5.60
N LEU A 37 -3.55 5.00 -5.07
CA LEU A 37 -4.22 6.05 -5.83
C LEU A 37 -3.30 6.72 -6.86
N TYR A 38 -2.00 6.87 -6.56
CA TYR A 38 -1.03 7.36 -7.54
C TYR A 38 -0.92 6.41 -8.75
N LEU A 39 -0.80 5.11 -8.50
CA LEU A 39 -0.72 4.09 -9.55
C LEU A 39 -1.99 4.10 -10.43
N ARG A 40 -3.17 4.22 -9.81
CA ARG A 40 -4.47 4.29 -10.49
C ARG A 40 -4.63 5.57 -11.30
N TYR A 41 -4.51 6.74 -10.66
CA TYR A 41 -4.91 8.02 -11.26
C TYR A 41 -3.82 8.71 -12.09
N LYS A 42 -2.54 8.52 -11.75
CA LYS A 42 -1.43 9.19 -12.47
C LYS A 42 -0.73 8.27 -13.45
N LEU A 43 -0.56 6.99 -13.11
CA LEU A 43 0.09 6.03 -14.00
C LEU A 43 -0.88 5.20 -14.84
N GLY A 44 -2.19 5.36 -14.63
CA GLY A 44 -3.22 4.71 -15.47
C GLY A 44 -3.35 3.20 -15.28
N TYR A 45 -2.90 2.65 -14.15
CA TYR A 45 -3.15 1.23 -13.84
C TYR A 45 -4.62 0.99 -13.51
N THR A 46 -5.14 -0.18 -13.90
CA THR A 46 -6.41 -0.71 -13.38
C THR A 46 -6.31 -0.98 -11.87
N ASP A 47 -7.43 -1.13 -11.17
CA ASP A 47 -7.40 -1.42 -9.73
C ASP A 47 -6.66 -2.72 -9.42
N ASN A 48 -6.80 -3.71 -10.31
CA ASN A 48 -6.06 -4.96 -10.25
C ASN A 48 -4.54 -4.72 -10.45
N GLY A 49 -4.16 -3.96 -11.47
CA GLY A 49 -2.75 -3.63 -11.75
C GLY A 49 -2.10 -2.86 -10.61
N ALA A 50 -2.76 -1.82 -10.10
CA ALA A 50 -2.29 -1.03 -8.97
C ALA A 50 -2.14 -1.88 -7.70
N THR A 51 -3.10 -2.79 -7.45
CA THR A 51 -3.04 -3.75 -6.33
C THR A 51 -1.82 -4.67 -6.44
N VAL A 52 -1.53 -5.19 -7.64
CA VAL A 52 -0.36 -6.05 -7.88
C VAL A 52 0.93 -5.29 -7.59
N VAL A 53 1.12 -4.10 -8.16
CA VAL A 53 2.34 -3.30 -7.95
C VAL A 53 2.53 -2.93 -6.48
N TYR A 54 1.45 -2.49 -5.79
CA TYR A 54 1.47 -2.16 -4.37
C TYR A 54 1.90 -3.35 -3.50
N HIS A 55 1.36 -4.55 -3.76
CA HIS A 55 1.69 -5.75 -2.99
C HIS A 55 3.05 -6.34 -3.37
N THR A 56 3.49 -6.23 -4.62
CA THR A 56 4.86 -6.58 -5.03
C THR A 56 5.89 -5.70 -4.31
N PHE A 57 5.63 -4.39 -4.23
CA PHE A 57 6.45 -3.48 -3.43
C PHE A 57 6.51 -3.92 -1.95
N THR A 58 5.34 -4.22 -1.35
CA THR A 58 5.24 -4.65 0.04
C THR A 58 5.96 -5.97 0.28
N MET A 59 5.83 -6.94 -0.62
CA MET A 59 6.55 -8.21 -0.60
C MET A 59 8.06 -7.97 -0.56
N PHE A 60 8.61 -7.14 -1.45
CA PHE A 60 10.04 -6.83 -1.45
C PHE A 60 10.49 -6.12 -0.17
N ALA A 61 9.70 -5.20 0.37
CA ALA A 61 9.98 -4.51 1.63
C ALA A 61 10.02 -5.45 2.85
N TYR A 62 9.41 -6.65 2.76
CA TYR A 62 9.48 -7.70 3.80
C TYR A 62 10.36 -8.89 3.43
N PHE A 63 10.82 -8.98 2.18
CA PHE A 63 11.82 -9.96 1.72
C PHE A 63 13.25 -9.49 1.97
N PHE A 64 13.56 -8.23 1.62
CA PHE A 64 14.89 -7.64 1.79
C PHE A 64 15.44 -7.56 3.23
N PRO A 65 14.65 -7.63 4.33
CA PRO A 65 15.19 -7.86 5.67
C PRO A 65 16.14 -9.05 5.76
N LEU A 66 15.87 -10.16 5.07
CA LEU A 66 16.77 -11.32 5.09
C LEU A 66 18.16 -10.96 4.54
N ILE A 67 18.18 -10.23 3.42
CA ILE A 67 19.41 -9.78 2.76
C ILE A 67 20.11 -8.72 3.62
N GLY A 68 19.38 -7.76 4.17
CA GLY A 68 19.91 -6.72 5.04
C GLY A 68 20.58 -7.27 6.29
N ALA A 69 19.94 -8.25 6.96
CA ALA A 69 20.51 -8.94 8.11
C ALA A 69 21.80 -9.69 7.74
N MET A 70 21.80 -10.45 6.63
CA MET A 70 23.02 -11.14 6.15
C MET A 70 24.17 -10.17 5.90
N ILE A 71 23.91 -9.03 5.25
CA ILE A 71 24.93 -8.00 4.96
C ILE A 71 25.45 -7.38 6.26
N ALA A 72 24.57 -7.05 7.20
CA ALA A 72 24.94 -6.45 8.49
C ALA A 72 25.76 -7.40 9.36
N ASP A 73 25.33 -8.65 9.51
CA ASP A 73 25.95 -9.59 10.43
C ASP A 73 27.21 -10.25 9.86
N SER A 74 27.38 -10.29 8.53
CA SER A 74 28.52 -10.97 7.89
C SER A 74 29.60 -10.04 7.39
N TRP A 75 29.26 -8.83 6.91
CA TRP A 75 30.20 -8.01 6.13
C TRP A 75 30.32 -6.56 6.61
N LEU A 76 29.24 -5.78 6.52
CA LEU A 76 29.32 -4.32 6.70
C LEU A 76 29.23 -3.89 8.17
N GLY A 77 28.58 -4.67 9.02
CA GLY A 77 28.18 -4.26 10.36
C GLY A 77 26.92 -3.39 10.35
N ARG A 78 26.15 -3.42 11.44
CA ARG A 78 24.82 -2.78 11.55
C ARG A 78 24.83 -1.31 11.19
N PHE A 79 25.77 -0.52 11.73
CA PHE A 79 25.83 0.93 11.47
C PHE A 79 26.01 1.26 9.97
N ARG A 80 26.95 0.58 9.29
CA ARG A 80 27.23 0.84 7.87
C ARG A 80 26.09 0.35 6.98
N THR A 81 25.50 -0.81 7.30
CA THR A 81 24.33 -1.31 6.58
C THR A 81 23.16 -0.33 6.68
N ILE A 82 22.84 0.17 7.87
CA ILE A 82 21.79 1.18 8.06
C ILE A 82 22.09 2.42 7.23
N PHE A 83 23.31 2.94 7.30
CA PHE A 83 23.70 4.16 6.58
C PHE A 83 23.58 4.00 5.05
N TYR A 84 24.22 3.00 4.45
CA TYR A 84 24.23 2.84 2.99
C TYR A 84 22.85 2.51 2.44
N LEU A 85 22.08 1.65 3.09
CA LEU A 85 20.72 1.32 2.65
C LEU A 85 19.75 2.48 2.85
N SER A 86 19.96 3.33 3.87
CA SER A 86 19.19 4.56 4.01
C SER A 86 19.47 5.55 2.88
N LEU A 87 20.71 5.64 2.38
CA LEU A 87 21.02 6.44 1.19
C LEU A 87 20.28 5.90 -0.05
N VAL A 88 20.25 4.58 -0.25
CA VAL A 88 19.49 3.96 -1.35
C VAL A 88 17.99 4.29 -1.22
N TYR A 89 17.45 4.22 -0.01
CA TYR A 89 16.07 4.63 0.27
C TYR A 89 15.83 6.11 -0.07
N ALA A 90 16.68 7.02 0.41
CA ALA A 90 16.56 8.44 0.11
C ALA A 90 16.59 8.71 -1.40
N THR A 91 17.50 8.05 -2.15
CA THR A 91 17.53 8.15 -3.62
C THR A 91 16.23 7.70 -4.26
N GLY A 92 15.68 6.55 -3.87
CA GLY A 92 14.38 6.08 -4.36
C GLY A 92 13.23 7.06 -4.04
N SER A 93 13.25 7.65 -2.85
CA SER A 93 12.23 8.62 -2.40
C SER A 93 12.29 9.95 -3.16
N ILE A 94 13.50 10.43 -3.46
CA ILE A 94 13.70 11.60 -4.33
C ILE A 94 13.21 11.26 -5.74
N LEU A 95 13.58 10.08 -6.25
CA LEU A 95 13.26 9.66 -7.60
C LEU A 95 11.73 9.61 -7.85
N ILE A 96 10.96 8.98 -6.95
CA ILE A 96 9.49 8.95 -7.08
C ILE A 96 8.86 10.35 -6.99
N SER A 97 9.40 11.24 -6.15
CA SER A 97 8.92 12.63 -6.05
C SER A 97 9.19 13.43 -7.32
N LEU A 98 10.39 13.29 -7.90
CA LEU A 98 10.75 13.92 -9.18
C LEU A 98 9.90 13.38 -10.33
N THR A 99 9.68 12.06 -10.38
CA THR A 99 8.86 11.44 -11.43
C THR A 99 7.40 11.90 -11.38
N ALA A 100 6.88 12.22 -10.20
CA ALA A 100 5.56 12.78 -10.02
C ALA A 100 5.45 14.28 -10.39
N MET A 101 6.50 14.91 -10.93
CA MET A 101 6.48 16.28 -11.44
C MET A 101 6.21 16.29 -12.97
N PRO A 102 5.01 16.69 -13.44
CA PRO A 102 4.68 16.69 -14.86
C PRO A 102 5.66 17.47 -15.76
N PRO A 103 6.19 18.65 -15.36
CA PRO A 103 7.10 19.43 -16.22
C PRO A 103 8.42 18.74 -16.58
N LEU A 104 8.83 17.70 -15.86
CA LEU A 104 10.10 17.01 -16.14
C LEU A 104 10.02 16.05 -17.33
N GLY A 105 8.82 15.70 -17.80
CA GLY A 105 8.63 14.86 -18.99
C GLY A 105 9.30 13.49 -18.90
N LEU A 106 9.50 12.98 -17.70
CA LEU A 106 10.19 11.71 -17.45
C LEU A 106 9.28 10.51 -17.78
N PRO A 107 9.85 9.35 -18.18
CA PRO A 107 9.09 8.10 -18.30
C PRO A 107 8.55 7.66 -16.93
N GLN A 108 7.29 8.01 -16.65
CA GLN A 108 6.75 7.99 -15.30
C GLN A 108 6.63 6.59 -14.72
N MET A 109 6.24 5.63 -15.54
CA MET A 109 5.99 4.26 -15.12
C MET A 109 7.30 3.54 -14.74
N GLU A 110 8.27 3.51 -15.65
CA GLU A 110 9.54 2.81 -15.49
C GLU A 110 10.35 3.35 -14.32
N ILE A 111 10.41 4.67 -14.19
CA ILE A 111 11.14 5.32 -13.11
C ILE A 111 10.43 5.14 -11.78
N THR A 112 9.09 5.15 -11.74
CA THR A 112 8.34 4.81 -10.50
C THR A 112 8.65 3.40 -10.04
N ILE A 113 8.66 2.41 -10.95
CA ILE A 113 9.00 1.02 -10.58
C ILE A 113 10.43 0.90 -10.06
N LEU A 114 11.40 1.57 -10.71
CA LEU A 114 12.78 1.63 -10.22
C LEU A 114 12.85 2.28 -8.82
N ALA A 115 12.15 3.40 -8.62
CA ALA A 115 12.10 4.09 -7.35
C ALA A 115 11.52 3.21 -6.23
N LEU A 116 10.40 2.52 -6.50
CA LEU A 116 9.78 1.58 -5.56
C LEU A 116 10.72 0.41 -5.21
N LEU A 117 11.49 -0.11 -6.16
CA LEU A 117 12.47 -1.16 -5.90
C LEU A 117 13.60 -0.66 -4.99
N LEU A 118 14.12 0.55 -5.24
CA LEU A 118 15.15 1.18 -4.39
C LEU A 118 14.63 1.44 -2.98
N ILE A 119 13.40 1.95 -2.86
CA ILE A 119 12.73 2.15 -1.56
C ILE A 119 12.57 0.82 -0.84
N ALA A 120 12.05 -0.23 -1.50
CA ALA A 120 11.84 -1.54 -0.92
C ALA A 120 13.15 -2.18 -0.44
N PHE A 121 14.22 -2.07 -1.23
CA PHE A 121 15.55 -2.54 -0.86
C PHE A 121 16.11 -1.77 0.35
N GLY A 122 15.97 -0.45 0.34
CA GLY A 122 16.38 0.44 1.42
C GLY A 122 15.66 0.15 2.73
N THR A 123 14.33 0.34 2.78
CA THR A 123 13.52 0.10 3.99
C THR A 123 13.60 -1.35 4.44
N GLY A 124 13.55 -2.32 3.52
CA GLY A 124 13.61 -3.74 3.86
C GLY A 124 14.92 -4.10 4.52
N GLY A 125 16.06 -3.68 3.97
CA GLY A 125 17.35 -4.07 4.53
C GLY A 125 17.74 -3.34 5.83
N ILE A 126 17.18 -2.16 6.12
CA ILE A 126 17.41 -1.47 7.42
C ILE A 126 16.56 -2.04 8.56
N LYS A 127 15.36 -2.56 8.29
CA LYS A 127 14.40 -3.08 9.30
C LYS A 127 15.00 -4.01 10.37
N PRO A 128 15.76 -5.07 10.02
CA PRO A 128 16.32 -5.97 11.03
C PRO A 128 17.51 -5.35 11.77
N CYS A 129 18.11 -4.28 11.23
CA CYS A 129 19.34 -3.71 11.73
C CYS A 129 19.10 -2.62 12.79
N VAL A 130 18.11 -1.75 12.59
CA VAL A 130 17.91 -0.54 13.44
C VAL A 130 17.50 -0.92 14.87
N SER A 131 16.53 -1.83 15.02
CA SER A 131 16.06 -2.28 16.33
C SER A 131 17.17 -3.00 17.12
N ALA A 132 17.92 -3.87 16.45
CA ALA A 132 19.06 -4.58 17.03
C ALA A 132 20.20 -3.61 17.40
N PHE A 133 20.49 -2.64 16.54
CA PHE A 133 21.48 -1.59 16.82
C PHE A 133 21.07 -0.70 17.99
N GLY A 134 19.77 -0.38 18.15
CA GLY A 134 19.24 0.29 19.32
C GLY A 134 19.42 -0.52 20.60
N GLY A 135 19.17 -1.83 20.55
CA GLY A 135 19.40 -2.74 21.67
C GLY A 135 20.86 -2.84 22.09
N ASP A 136 21.80 -2.75 21.14
CA ASP A 136 23.25 -2.78 21.41
C ASP A 136 23.74 -1.58 22.25
N GLN A 137 22.96 -0.52 22.37
CA GLN A 137 23.34 0.67 23.14
C GLN A 137 23.26 0.45 24.65
N PHE A 138 22.65 -0.66 25.09
CA PHE A 138 22.45 -0.99 26.50
C PHE A 138 23.41 -2.09 26.96
N LYS A 139 23.99 -1.91 28.15
CA LYS A 139 24.81 -2.91 28.83
C LYS A 139 23.94 -3.79 29.73
N LEU A 140 23.91 -5.09 29.45
CA LEU A 140 23.19 -6.08 30.25
C LEU A 140 24.13 -6.72 31.28
N PRO A 141 23.65 -7.04 32.51
CA PRO A 141 22.25 -6.94 32.99
C PRO A 141 21.85 -5.58 33.57
N GLU A 142 22.80 -4.65 33.78
CA GLU A 142 22.62 -3.40 34.55
C GLU A 142 21.54 -2.46 34.00
N GLN A 143 21.34 -2.42 32.67
CA GLN A 143 20.38 -1.53 32.01
C GLN A 143 19.13 -2.24 31.46
N ALA A 144 18.82 -3.46 31.92
CA ALA A 144 17.69 -4.24 31.41
C ALA A 144 16.33 -3.50 31.48
N ARG A 145 16.09 -2.75 32.56
CA ARG A 145 14.88 -1.92 32.69
C ARG A 145 14.81 -0.80 31.64
N TYR A 146 15.94 -0.16 31.35
CA TYR A 146 16.00 0.90 30.35
C TYR A 146 15.84 0.36 28.92
N LEU A 147 16.33 -0.85 28.66
CA LEU A 147 16.09 -1.54 27.38
C LEU A 147 14.59 -1.78 27.13
N GLY A 148 13.84 -2.18 28.15
CA GLY A 148 12.38 -2.33 28.04
C GLY A 148 11.66 -0.99 27.75
N TYR A 149 12.10 0.09 28.40
CA TYR A 149 11.59 1.44 28.12
C TYR A 149 11.92 1.88 26.69
N PHE A 150 13.13 1.59 26.21
CA PHE A 150 13.54 1.87 24.83
C PHE A 150 12.60 1.22 23.82
N PHE A 151 12.30 -0.08 23.96
CA PHE A 151 11.39 -0.75 23.03
C PHE A 151 9.96 -0.19 23.08
N SER A 152 9.52 0.28 24.25
CA SER A 152 8.22 0.96 24.38
C SER A 152 8.20 2.29 23.64
N LEU A 153 9.26 3.09 23.78
CA LEU A 153 9.42 4.37 23.06
C LEU A 153 9.59 4.16 21.55
N PHE A 154 10.32 3.11 21.14
CA PHE A 154 10.49 2.71 19.75
C PHE A 154 9.14 2.33 19.13
N TYR A 155 8.34 1.54 19.84
CA TYR A 155 6.99 1.17 19.42
C TYR A 155 6.06 2.38 19.28
N PHE A 156 6.10 3.30 20.25
CA PHE A 156 5.36 4.56 20.18
C PHE A 156 5.77 5.39 18.96
N SER A 157 7.09 5.51 18.72
CA SER A 157 7.65 6.24 17.58
C SER A 157 7.13 5.72 16.22
N ILE A 158 7.08 4.39 16.05
CA ILE A 158 6.53 3.76 14.83
C ILE A 158 5.08 4.17 14.61
N ASN A 159 4.23 4.05 15.64
CA ASN A 159 2.81 4.34 15.52
C ASN A 159 2.54 5.84 15.37
N ALA A 160 3.29 6.69 16.06
CA ALA A 160 3.21 8.14 15.90
C ALA A 160 3.60 8.56 14.48
N GLY A 161 4.72 8.03 13.95
CA GLY A 161 5.14 8.28 12.57
C GLY A 161 4.08 7.86 11.56
N SER A 162 3.54 6.64 11.71
CA SER A 162 2.48 6.10 10.86
C SER A 162 1.20 6.94 10.92
N LEU A 163 0.73 7.30 12.12
CA LEU A 163 -0.49 8.09 12.33
C LEU A 163 -0.38 9.47 11.69
N ILE A 164 0.73 10.18 11.92
CA ILE A 164 0.89 11.54 11.40
C ILE A 164 1.05 11.48 9.87
N SER A 165 1.82 10.53 9.33
CA SER A 165 2.03 10.44 7.88
C SER A 165 0.77 10.02 7.12
N THR A 166 0.03 9.04 7.62
CA THR A 166 -1.22 8.58 7.00
C THR A 166 -2.31 9.65 7.03
N PHE A 167 -2.24 10.59 7.98
CA PHE A 167 -3.15 11.73 8.05
C PHE A 167 -2.71 12.88 7.14
N LEU A 168 -1.44 13.27 7.23
CA LEU A 168 -0.91 14.47 6.57
C LEU A 168 -0.61 14.26 5.09
N THR A 169 -0.08 13.12 4.68
CA THR A 169 0.33 12.92 3.27
C THR A 169 -0.85 12.97 2.29
N PRO A 170 -2.03 12.38 2.58
CA PRO A 170 -3.23 12.59 1.75
C PRO A 170 -3.70 14.05 1.67
N ILE A 171 -3.55 14.83 2.74
CA ILE A 171 -3.87 16.27 2.75
C ILE A 171 -2.93 17.02 1.79
N LEU A 172 -1.63 16.74 1.88
CA LEU A 172 -0.64 17.31 0.97
C LEU A 172 -0.89 16.92 -0.49
N ARG A 173 -1.42 15.71 -0.73
CA ARG A 173 -1.79 15.24 -2.06
C ARG A 173 -3.02 15.97 -2.59
N ALA A 174 -4.09 16.09 -1.81
CA ALA A 174 -5.41 16.47 -2.31
C ALA A 174 -5.75 17.96 -2.15
N ASP A 175 -5.22 18.64 -1.13
CA ASP A 175 -5.59 20.02 -0.83
C ASP A 175 -4.56 21.03 -1.37
N VAL A 176 -3.37 20.56 -1.74
CA VAL A 176 -2.33 21.37 -2.39
C VAL A 176 -2.34 21.13 -3.89
N HIS A 177 -2.32 22.22 -4.66
CA HIS A 177 -2.37 22.21 -6.11
C HIS A 177 -1.00 22.51 -6.68
N CYS A 178 -0.47 21.62 -7.52
CA CYS A 178 0.87 21.75 -8.09
C CYS A 178 0.82 21.65 -9.61
N PHE A 179 1.63 22.48 -10.29
CA PHE A 179 1.80 22.43 -11.75
C PHE A 179 0.49 22.53 -12.57
N GLY A 180 -0.52 23.20 -12.02
CA GLY A 180 -1.84 23.34 -12.68
C GLY A 180 -2.78 22.14 -12.49
N GLU A 181 -2.39 21.13 -11.71
CA GLU A 181 -3.23 19.99 -11.36
C GLU A 181 -3.96 20.18 -10.03
N GLN A 182 -5.11 19.52 -9.87
CA GLN A 182 -5.92 19.53 -8.64
C GLN A 182 -5.28 18.73 -7.48
N ASP A 183 -4.31 17.86 -7.79
CA ASP A 183 -3.60 17.04 -6.81
C ASP A 183 -2.10 17.28 -6.93
N CYS A 184 -1.36 17.16 -5.82
CA CYS A 184 0.08 17.34 -5.75
C CYS A 184 0.81 16.11 -5.19
N TYR A 185 0.98 15.08 -6.04
CA TYR A 185 1.74 13.88 -5.68
C TYR A 185 3.24 14.14 -5.49
N SER A 186 3.82 15.07 -6.24
CA SER A 186 5.24 15.44 -6.11
C SER A 186 5.60 15.91 -4.69
N LEU A 187 4.77 16.78 -4.09
CA LEU A 187 4.92 17.23 -2.71
C LEU A 187 4.60 16.11 -1.72
N ALA A 188 3.52 15.36 -1.97
CA ALA A 188 3.10 14.28 -1.10
C ALA A 188 4.14 13.16 -0.99
N PHE A 189 4.91 12.89 -2.05
CA PHE A 189 6.10 12.02 -2.00
C PHE A 189 7.36 12.75 -1.54
N GLY A 190 7.48 14.05 -1.85
CA GLY A 190 8.66 14.87 -1.53
C GLY A 190 8.84 15.10 -0.04
N VAL A 191 7.76 15.32 0.72
CA VAL A 191 7.84 15.51 2.19
C VAL A 191 8.35 14.24 2.90
N PRO A 192 7.77 13.04 2.67
CA PRO A 192 8.37 11.76 3.06
C PRO A 192 9.84 11.60 2.66
N GLY A 193 10.19 11.97 1.42
CA GLY A 193 11.57 11.87 0.92
C GLY A 193 12.54 12.79 1.66
N LEU A 194 12.15 14.04 1.93
CA LEU A 194 12.93 14.99 2.70
C LEU A 194 13.12 14.51 4.15
N LEU A 195 12.07 13.98 4.77
CA LEU A 195 12.16 13.41 6.11
C LEU A 195 13.10 12.20 6.17
N MET A 196 13.18 11.40 5.09
CA MET A 196 14.17 10.33 5.01
C MET A 196 15.61 10.87 5.01
N ILE A 197 15.87 11.97 4.30
CA ILE A 197 17.20 12.64 4.32
C ILE A 197 17.51 13.18 5.73
N VAL A 198 16.52 13.81 6.38
CA VAL A 198 16.63 14.29 7.76
C VAL A 198 16.91 13.13 8.73
N SER A 199 16.27 11.98 8.53
CA SER A 199 16.52 10.75 9.29
C SER A 199 17.98 10.33 9.25
N ILE A 200 18.57 10.34 8.04
CA ILE A 200 20.00 10.03 7.84
C ILE A 200 20.88 11.03 8.58
N GLY A 201 20.53 12.32 8.52
CA GLY A 201 21.22 13.39 9.25
C GLY A 201 21.27 13.12 10.75
N PHE A 202 20.12 12.81 11.37
CA PHE A 202 20.05 12.45 12.80
C PHE A 202 20.84 11.19 13.11
N PHE A 203 20.70 10.15 12.29
CA PHE A 203 21.43 8.91 12.50
C PHE A 203 22.95 9.14 12.49
N VAL A 204 23.47 9.87 11.51
CA VAL A 204 24.91 10.18 11.40
C VAL A 204 25.39 11.10 12.52
N ALA A 205 24.58 12.08 12.94
CA ALA A 205 24.93 12.99 14.04
C ALA A 205 25.21 12.23 15.36
N GLY A 206 24.48 11.14 15.61
CA GLY A 206 24.69 10.28 16.77
C GLY A 206 25.95 9.39 16.72
N LYS A 207 26.68 9.34 15.58
CA LYS A 207 27.80 8.39 15.35
C LYS A 207 28.84 8.35 16.47
N LYS A 208 29.20 9.50 17.04
CA LYS A 208 30.20 9.59 18.12
C LYS A 208 29.73 8.97 19.44
N LEU A 209 28.42 8.77 19.61
CA LEU A 209 27.81 8.27 20.83
C LEU A 209 27.44 6.78 20.74
N TYR A 210 27.44 6.18 19.55
CA TYR A 210 27.01 4.81 19.36
C TYR A 210 28.05 3.78 19.81
N ILE A 211 27.54 2.71 20.42
CA ILE A 211 28.25 1.45 20.58
C ILE A 211 28.12 0.67 19.27
N ILE A 212 29.23 0.53 18.54
CA ILE A 212 29.28 -0.18 17.26
C ILE A 212 29.98 -1.52 17.47
N LYS A 213 29.19 -2.61 17.49
CA LYS A 213 29.70 -3.98 17.58
C LYS A 213 30.28 -4.45 16.24
N LYS A 214 31.24 -5.38 16.31
CA LYS A 214 31.79 -6.07 15.14
C LYS A 214 30.78 -7.12 14.62
N PRO A 215 30.79 -7.44 13.32
CA PRO A 215 29.92 -8.48 12.76
C PRO A 215 30.22 -9.87 13.37
N GLU A 216 29.20 -10.61 13.79
CA GLU A 216 29.31 -11.92 14.49
C GLU A 216 29.08 -13.14 13.56
N GLY A 217 28.87 -12.91 12.25
CA GLY A 217 28.79 -13.94 11.21
C GLY A 217 27.36 -14.32 10.79
N ASN A 218 27.24 -15.12 9.72
CA ASN A 218 25.95 -15.46 9.11
C ASN A 218 25.26 -16.68 9.78
N ILE A 219 24.39 -16.44 10.77
CA ILE A 219 23.59 -17.52 11.39
C ILE A 219 22.69 -18.23 10.38
N LEU A 220 22.07 -17.49 9.45
CA LEU A 220 21.17 -18.05 8.45
C LEU A 220 21.90 -19.03 7.52
N GLY A 221 23.14 -18.71 7.13
CA GLY A 221 24.00 -19.63 6.38
C GLY A 221 24.31 -20.91 7.16
N LYS A 222 24.57 -20.81 8.47
CA LYS A 222 24.82 -21.98 9.34
C LYS A 222 23.58 -22.87 9.46
N VAL A 223 22.41 -22.27 9.69
CA VAL A 223 21.13 -22.99 9.79
C VAL A 223 20.79 -23.71 8.49
N SER A 224 20.84 -23.01 7.35
CA SER A 224 20.56 -23.62 6.03
C SER A 224 21.53 -24.75 5.71
N SER A 225 22.81 -24.60 6.04
CA SER A 225 23.82 -25.65 5.86
C SER A 225 23.57 -26.86 6.76
N CYS A 226 23.16 -26.64 8.01
CA CYS A 226 22.82 -27.70 8.97
C CYS A 226 21.62 -28.51 8.46
N VAL A 227 20.54 -27.83 8.05
CA VAL A 227 19.34 -28.45 7.49
C VAL A 227 19.67 -29.23 6.22
N GLY A 228 20.35 -28.62 5.25
CA GLY A 228 20.70 -29.28 3.99
C GLY A 228 21.59 -30.51 4.20
N TYR A 229 22.57 -30.42 5.09
CA TYR A 229 23.44 -31.54 5.44
C TYR A 229 22.65 -32.68 6.11
N ALA A 230 21.79 -32.36 7.08
CA ALA A 230 20.94 -33.32 7.75
C ALA A 230 20.00 -34.04 6.78
N VAL A 231 19.35 -33.33 5.85
CA VAL A 231 18.46 -33.92 4.84
C VAL A 231 19.23 -34.89 3.95
N VAL A 232 20.36 -34.47 3.37
CA VAL A 232 21.17 -35.32 2.48
C VAL A 232 21.62 -36.58 3.20
N LYS A 233 22.05 -36.47 4.45
CA LYS A 233 22.54 -37.61 5.23
C LYS A 233 21.41 -38.50 5.75
N SER A 234 20.25 -37.94 6.07
CA SER A 234 19.05 -38.70 6.41
C SER A 234 18.55 -39.54 5.24
N VAL A 235 18.67 -39.06 4.00
CA VAL A 235 18.29 -39.82 2.80
C VAL A 235 19.33 -40.89 2.45
N LYS A 236 20.62 -40.60 2.63
CA LYS A 236 21.71 -41.54 2.30
C LYS A 236 21.97 -42.61 3.36
N SER A 237 21.65 -42.32 4.62
CA SER A 237 21.93 -43.24 5.72
C SER A 237 20.83 -44.27 5.89
N LYS A 238 21.22 -45.54 6.08
CA LYS A 238 20.30 -46.62 6.48
C LYS A 238 20.02 -46.65 7.98
N VAL A 239 20.73 -45.83 8.77
CA VAL A 239 20.60 -45.79 10.24
C VAL A 239 19.40 -44.92 10.61
N LYS A 240 18.39 -45.51 11.27
CA LYS A 240 17.26 -44.74 11.81
C LYS A 240 17.71 -43.96 13.04
N ARG A 241 17.53 -42.65 13.02
CA ARG A 241 17.67 -41.76 14.19
C ARG A 241 16.28 -41.33 14.67
N HIS A 242 16.19 -40.82 15.91
CA HIS A 242 14.93 -40.39 16.51
C HIS A 242 14.35 -39.15 15.78
N HIS A 243 15.22 -38.20 15.41
CA HIS A 243 14.86 -37.08 14.55
C HIS A 243 15.80 -36.99 13.35
N TRP A 244 15.30 -36.60 12.17
CA TRP A 244 16.12 -36.54 10.94
C TRP A 244 17.25 -35.49 11.02
N LEU A 245 17.06 -34.42 11.80
CA LEU A 245 18.14 -33.45 12.10
C LEU A 245 19.32 -34.04 12.86
N ASP A 246 19.14 -35.13 13.60
CA ASP A 246 20.20 -35.73 14.41
C ASP A 246 21.33 -36.29 13.53
N HIS A 247 21.09 -36.47 12.22
CA HIS A 247 22.12 -36.87 11.28
C HIS A 247 23.22 -35.82 11.09
N ALA A 248 23.02 -34.57 11.54
CA ALA A 248 24.01 -33.50 11.48
C ALA A 248 24.96 -33.45 12.71
N ASP A 249 24.81 -34.37 13.67
CA ASP A 249 25.55 -34.45 14.94
C ASP A 249 27.08 -34.56 14.79
N ASP A 250 27.56 -35.03 13.65
CA ASP A 250 28.98 -35.18 13.33
C ASP A 250 29.66 -33.88 12.87
N LYS A 251 28.88 -32.91 12.36
CA LYS A 251 29.40 -31.68 11.77
C LYS A 251 28.99 -30.41 12.52
N PHE A 252 27.85 -30.44 13.20
CA PHE A 252 27.26 -29.26 13.83
C PHE A 252 27.09 -29.48 15.34
N ASP A 253 27.20 -28.40 16.11
CA ASP A 253 27.02 -28.44 17.56
C ASP A 253 25.60 -28.91 17.94
N SER A 254 25.49 -29.66 19.02
CA SER A 254 24.21 -30.20 19.48
C SER A 254 23.21 -29.10 19.86
N ASN A 255 23.70 -27.98 20.43
CA ASN A 255 22.83 -26.84 20.75
C ASN A 255 22.23 -26.24 19.48
N LEU A 256 23.04 -26.07 18.42
CA LEU A 256 22.55 -25.57 17.14
C LEU A 256 21.49 -26.50 16.54
N ILE A 257 21.69 -27.82 16.62
CA ILE A 257 20.72 -28.81 16.12
C ILE A 257 19.39 -28.68 16.88
N GLU A 258 19.41 -28.57 18.21
CA GLU A 258 18.21 -28.37 19.03
C GLU A 258 17.50 -27.03 18.76
N ASP A 259 18.27 -25.97 18.56
CA ASP A 259 17.74 -24.65 18.17
C ASP A 259 17.05 -24.72 16.80
N VAL A 260 17.64 -25.42 15.83
CA VAL A 260 17.02 -25.60 14.50
C VAL A 260 15.75 -26.46 14.60
N LYS A 261 15.72 -27.52 15.42
CA LYS A 261 14.49 -28.29 15.68
C LYS A 261 13.39 -27.40 16.28
N SER A 262 13.74 -26.49 17.17
CA SER A 262 12.80 -25.55 17.78
C SER A 262 12.31 -24.52 16.76
N LEU A 263 13.20 -23.97 15.94
CA LEU A 263 12.87 -23.09 14.83
C LEU A 263 11.87 -23.73 13.85
N LEU A 264 12.12 -24.97 13.42
CA LEU A 264 11.22 -25.68 12.51
C LEU A 264 9.83 -25.89 13.11
N ARG A 265 9.74 -26.18 14.42
CA ARG A 265 8.45 -26.26 15.13
C ARG A 265 7.72 -24.91 15.14
N VAL A 266 8.44 -23.80 15.33
CA VAL A 266 7.87 -22.45 15.27
C VAL A 266 7.40 -22.10 13.85
N LEU A 267 8.15 -22.48 12.81
CA LEU A 267 7.76 -22.25 11.41
C LEU A 267 6.44 -22.96 11.07
N VAL A 268 6.23 -24.18 11.57
CA VAL A 268 4.95 -24.89 11.41
C VAL A 268 3.79 -24.12 12.07
N LEU A 269 4.02 -23.54 13.25
CA LEU A 269 3.02 -22.70 13.92
C LEU A 269 2.71 -21.40 13.16
N PHE A 270 3.62 -20.95 12.30
CA PHE A 270 3.48 -19.73 11.50
C PHE A 270 2.84 -19.94 10.13
N ILE A 271 2.58 -21.18 9.70
CA ILE A 271 1.92 -21.50 8.42
C ILE A 271 0.61 -20.71 8.17
N PRO A 272 -0.24 -20.43 9.18
CA PRO A 272 -1.47 -19.64 8.97
C PRO A 272 -1.23 -18.12 8.84
N LEU A 273 -0.08 -17.59 9.28
CA LEU A 273 0.17 -16.14 9.32
C LEU A 273 0.14 -15.44 7.94
N PRO A 274 0.65 -16.04 6.84
CA PRO A 274 0.52 -15.44 5.52
C PRO A 274 -0.92 -15.13 5.12
N ILE A 275 -1.90 -15.93 5.54
CA ILE A 275 -3.32 -15.67 5.26
C ILE A 275 -3.78 -14.40 5.98
N PHE A 276 -3.39 -14.23 7.24
CA PHE A 276 -3.69 -13.02 8.00
C PHE A 276 -3.08 -11.78 7.32
N TRP A 277 -1.81 -11.85 6.89
CA TRP A 277 -1.16 -10.70 6.23
C TRP A 277 -1.75 -10.41 4.85
N ALA A 278 -2.13 -11.44 4.10
CA ALA A 278 -2.83 -11.29 2.82
C ALA A 278 -4.17 -10.56 2.96
N LEU A 279 -4.84 -10.69 4.12
CA LEU A 279 -6.03 -9.93 4.46
C LEU A 279 -5.68 -8.52 4.97
N PHE A 280 -4.75 -8.42 5.92
CA PHE A 280 -4.42 -7.17 6.58
C PHE A 280 -3.87 -6.10 5.61
N ASP A 281 -2.99 -6.48 4.68
CA ASP A 281 -2.35 -5.52 3.77
C ASP A 281 -3.30 -4.97 2.68
N GLN A 282 -4.50 -5.55 2.50
CA GLN A 282 -5.51 -5.03 1.56
C GLN A 282 -6.07 -3.65 1.95
N GLN A 283 -5.87 -3.26 3.21
CA GLN A 283 -6.26 -1.93 3.71
C GLN A 283 -5.63 -0.79 2.90
N GLY A 284 -4.43 -0.99 2.34
CA GLY A 284 -3.73 0.05 1.57
C GLY A 284 -4.09 0.11 0.08
N SER A 285 -4.76 -0.92 -0.43
CA SER A 285 -5.14 -1.04 -1.84
C SER A 285 -6.66 -1.18 -2.00
N ARG A 286 -7.21 -2.39 -1.88
CA ARG A 286 -8.63 -2.67 -2.13
C ARG A 286 -9.58 -1.83 -1.28
N TRP A 287 -9.28 -1.67 0.00
CA TRP A 287 -10.14 -0.85 0.88
C TRP A 287 -10.01 0.64 0.57
N THR A 288 -8.85 1.09 0.08
CA THR A 288 -8.68 2.47 -0.42
C THR A 288 -9.55 2.70 -1.65
N PHE A 289 -9.57 1.77 -2.61
CA PHE A 289 -10.45 1.87 -3.79
C PHE A 289 -11.93 1.81 -3.43
N GLN A 290 -12.31 0.93 -2.49
CA GLN A 290 -13.67 0.89 -1.96
C GLN A 290 -14.07 2.23 -1.34
N ALA A 291 -13.22 2.82 -0.49
CA ALA A 291 -13.46 4.13 0.12
C ALA A 291 -13.51 5.27 -0.90
N ASP A 292 -12.77 5.16 -2.00
CA ASP A 292 -12.76 6.17 -3.07
C ASP A 292 -14.08 6.24 -3.84
N ARG A 293 -14.86 5.15 -3.82
CA ARG A 293 -16.20 5.05 -4.42
C ARG A 293 -17.32 5.37 -3.44
N MET A 294 -17.01 5.62 -2.16
CA MET A 294 -17.98 5.96 -1.13
C MET A 294 -18.14 7.48 -1.01
N GLU A 295 -19.25 7.92 -0.42
CA GLU A 295 -19.42 9.33 -0.05
C GLU A 295 -18.30 9.75 0.92
N GLN A 296 -17.52 10.75 0.49
CA GLN A 296 -16.35 11.23 1.22
C GLN A 296 -16.70 12.36 2.21
N ASN A 297 -17.89 12.96 2.10
CA ASN A 297 -18.30 14.02 2.99
C ASN A 297 -18.88 13.48 4.30
N ILE A 298 -18.14 13.64 5.38
CA ILE A 298 -18.56 13.25 6.73
C ILE A 298 -18.66 14.53 7.58
N ALA A 299 -19.87 14.88 8.01
CA ALA A 299 -20.12 16.00 8.92
C ALA A 299 -19.49 17.35 8.47
N GLY A 300 -19.51 17.63 7.16
CA GLY A 300 -18.96 18.86 6.57
C GLY A 300 -17.44 18.83 6.30
N TRP A 301 -16.78 17.70 6.56
CA TRP A 301 -15.38 17.47 6.24
C TRP A 301 -15.26 16.39 5.16
N THR A 302 -14.54 16.68 4.08
CA THR A 302 -14.29 15.70 3.02
C THR A 302 -13.09 14.82 3.39
N LEU A 303 -13.37 13.63 3.92
CA LEU A 303 -12.36 12.63 4.26
C LEU A 303 -11.85 11.96 2.99
N LYS A 304 -10.55 12.09 2.70
CA LYS A 304 -9.98 11.45 1.50
C LYS A 304 -9.92 9.93 1.69
N ALA A 305 -10.13 9.17 0.63
CA ALA A 305 -10.18 7.70 0.67
C ALA A 305 -8.92 7.07 1.32
N ASP A 306 -7.74 7.58 0.97
CA ASP A 306 -6.44 7.17 1.50
C ASP A 306 -6.23 7.53 2.98
N GLN A 307 -6.99 8.49 3.55
CA GLN A 307 -6.96 8.80 4.98
C GLN A 307 -7.63 7.75 5.86
N MET A 308 -8.43 6.84 5.31
CA MET A 308 -9.04 5.75 6.10
C MET A 308 -7.97 4.88 6.80
N GLN A 309 -6.76 4.82 6.24
CA GLN A 309 -5.63 4.09 6.82
C GLN A 309 -5.17 4.65 8.18
N VAL A 310 -5.50 5.90 8.52
CA VAL A 310 -5.20 6.53 9.83
C VAL A 310 -5.84 5.77 10.98
N LEU A 311 -6.99 5.12 10.74
CA LEU A 311 -7.70 4.39 11.78
C LEU A 311 -6.85 3.25 12.36
N ASN A 312 -5.97 2.64 11.56
CA ASN A 312 -5.17 1.51 12.02
C ASN A 312 -4.17 1.89 13.14
N PRO A 313 -3.21 2.82 12.95
CA PRO A 313 -2.31 3.21 14.03
C PRO A 313 -3.06 3.87 15.21
N LEU A 314 -4.16 4.58 14.95
CA LEU A 314 -5.01 5.14 16.02
C LEU A 314 -5.62 4.02 16.89
N LEU A 315 -6.25 3.02 16.26
CA LEU A 315 -6.84 1.89 16.96
C LEU A 315 -5.77 1.07 17.68
N ILE A 316 -4.57 0.91 17.13
CA ILE A 316 -3.45 0.25 17.81
C ILE A 316 -3.09 0.99 19.11
N LEU A 317 -2.93 2.31 19.06
CA LEU A 317 -2.57 3.13 20.22
C LEU A 317 -3.65 3.10 21.31
N VAL A 318 -4.93 3.01 20.94
CA VAL A 318 -6.06 2.91 21.88
C VAL A 318 -6.25 1.49 22.39
N PHE A 319 -6.15 0.49 21.52
CA PHE A 319 -6.49 -0.89 21.84
C PHE A 319 -5.39 -1.59 22.62
N ILE A 320 -4.10 -1.30 22.44
CA ILE A 320 -3.05 -1.94 23.25
C ILE A 320 -3.29 -1.75 24.76
N PRO A 321 -3.41 -0.52 25.29
CA PRO A 321 -3.66 -0.34 26.72
C PRO A 321 -5.02 -0.91 27.14
N LEU A 322 -6.06 -0.76 26.31
CA LEU A 322 -7.39 -1.32 26.59
C LEU A 322 -7.36 -2.85 26.70
N PHE A 323 -6.64 -3.52 25.82
CA PHE A 323 -6.51 -4.97 25.81
C PHE A 323 -5.70 -5.47 27.02
N GLU A 324 -4.61 -4.80 27.37
CA GLU A 324 -3.80 -5.20 28.52
C GLU A 324 -4.51 -4.96 29.87
N VAL A 325 -5.22 -3.83 30.03
CA VAL A 325 -5.83 -3.42 31.30
C VAL A 325 -7.23 -4.00 31.51
N ALA A 326 -8.04 -4.11 30.44
CA ALA A 326 -9.45 -4.50 30.56
C ALA A 326 -9.75 -5.84 29.88
N ILE A 327 -9.46 -5.96 28.57
CA ILE A 327 -9.96 -7.08 27.77
C ILE A 327 -9.26 -8.39 28.10
N TYR A 328 -7.93 -8.46 28.16
CA TYR A 328 -7.22 -9.70 28.49
C TYR A 328 -7.46 -10.17 29.92
N PRO A 329 -7.51 -9.30 30.95
CA PRO A 329 -7.95 -9.72 32.29
C PRO A 329 -9.36 -10.32 32.29
N PHE A 330 -10.31 -9.69 31.58
CA PHE A 330 -11.67 -10.20 31.45
C PHE A 330 -11.74 -11.54 30.69
N LEU A 331 -11.06 -11.67 29.55
CA LEU A 331 -11.03 -12.91 28.76
C LEU A 331 -10.31 -14.05 29.49
N ARG A 332 -9.32 -13.74 30.33
CA ARG A 332 -8.67 -14.70 31.24
C ARG A 332 -9.64 -15.15 32.34
N TRP A 333 -10.41 -14.23 32.90
CA TRP A 333 -11.45 -14.53 33.88
C TRP A 333 -12.53 -15.46 33.28
N CYS A 334 -12.96 -15.21 32.04
CA CYS A 334 -13.86 -16.09 31.28
C CYS A 334 -13.21 -17.38 30.75
N LYS A 335 -11.91 -17.62 31.01
CA LYS A 335 -11.12 -18.76 30.51
C LYS A 335 -11.07 -18.90 28.97
N LEU A 336 -11.41 -17.83 28.23
CA LEU A 336 -11.39 -17.81 26.76
C LEU A 336 -9.97 -17.64 26.18
N VAL A 337 -9.12 -16.88 26.87
CA VAL A 337 -7.73 -16.62 26.43
C VAL A 337 -6.78 -16.96 27.58
N SER A 338 -6.07 -18.08 27.46
CA SER A 338 -5.10 -18.54 28.46
C SER A 338 -3.69 -18.74 27.88
N LYS A 339 -3.59 -19.00 26.57
CA LYS A 339 -2.32 -19.21 25.85
C LYS A 339 -2.15 -18.14 24.76
N PRO A 340 -0.91 -17.77 24.40
CA PRO A 340 -0.65 -16.86 23.27
C PRO A 340 -1.31 -17.31 21.96
N LEU A 341 -1.38 -18.64 21.74
CA LEU A 341 -2.01 -19.22 20.55
C LEU A 341 -3.52 -18.90 20.47
N HIS A 342 -4.23 -18.76 21.60
CA HIS A 342 -5.64 -18.36 21.57
C HIS A 342 -5.81 -16.92 21.06
N LYS A 343 -4.85 -16.03 21.35
CA LYS A 343 -4.86 -14.65 20.82
C LYS A 343 -4.73 -14.67 19.29
N MET A 344 -3.89 -15.56 18.75
CA MET A 344 -3.74 -15.74 17.29
C MET A 344 -5.03 -16.25 16.64
N ILE A 345 -5.72 -17.22 17.26
CA ILE A 345 -6.99 -17.75 16.75
C ILE A 345 -8.06 -16.65 16.71
N TRP A 346 -8.27 -15.94 17.82
CA TRP A 346 -9.26 -14.86 17.87
C TRP A 346 -8.93 -13.71 16.92
N GLY A 347 -7.65 -13.38 16.73
CA GLY A 347 -7.21 -12.43 15.72
C GLY A 347 -7.59 -12.85 14.29
N GLY A 348 -7.43 -14.14 13.97
CA GLY A 348 -7.86 -14.70 12.69
C GLY A 348 -9.37 -14.65 12.47
N VAL A 349 -10.16 -14.97 13.51
CA VAL A 349 -11.64 -14.87 13.45
C VAL A 349 -12.09 -13.43 13.21
N LEU A 350 -11.49 -12.46 13.90
CA LEU A 350 -11.80 -11.04 13.71
C LEU A 350 -11.40 -10.55 12.31
N ALA A 351 -10.27 -11.00 11.78
CA ALA A 351 -9.86 -10.69 10.40
C ALA A 351 -10.86 -11.24 9.38
N ALA A 352 -11.34 -12.47 9.56
CA ALA A 352 -12.38 -13.05 8.70
C ALA A 352 -13.70 -12.25 8.79
N LEU A 353 -14.12 -11.86 9.99
CA LEU A 353 -15.31 -11.03 10.20
C LEU A 353 -15.17 -9.65 9.54
N ALA A 354 -14.00 -9.01 9.61
CA ALA A 354 -13.75 -7.73 8.95
C ALA A 354 -13.92 -7.82 7.43
N PHE A 355 -13.51 -8.92 6.81
CA PHE A 355 -13.71 -9.15 5.37
C PHE A 355 -15.16 -9.47 5.00
N LEU A 356 -15.91 -10.15 5.87
CA LEU A 356 -17.35 -10.30 5.68
C LEU A 356 -18.05 -8.94 5.68
N ILE A 357 -17.69 -8.05 6.60
CA ILE A 357 -18.23 -6.69 6.66
C ILE A 357 -17.85 -5.90 5.40
N SER A 358 -16.58 -5.92 4.99
CA SER A 358 -16.12 -5.24 3.76
C SER A 358 -16.82 -5.78 2.50
N GLY A 359 -17.09 -7.09 2.43
CA GLY A 359 -17.86 -7.69 1.33
C GLY A 359 -19.32 -7.25 1.32
N ILE A 360 -19.96 -7.14 2.48
CA ILE A 360 -21.32 -6.58 2.59
C ILE A 360 -21.35 -5.12 2.12
N VAL A 361 -20.35 -4.32 2.50
CA VAL A 361 -20.22 -2.93 2.01
C VAL A 361 -20.10 -2.91 0.49
N GLU A 362 -19.26 -3.77 -0.10
CA GLU A 362 -19.11 -3.85 -1.55
C GLU A 362 -20.42 -4.20 -2.27
N LEU A 363 -21.19 -5.15 -1.75
CA LEU A 363 -22.50 -5.52 -2.31
C LEU A 363 -23.50 -4.35 -2.33
N ASN A 364 -23.38 -3.41 -1.39
CA ASN A 364 -24.19 -2.20 -1.37
C ASN A 364 -23.67 -1.11 -2.32
N LEU A 365 -22.39 -1.18 -2.73
CA LEU A 365 -21.78 -0.27 -3.70
C LEU A 365 -22.00 -0.72 -5.15
N LEU A 366 -22.08 -2.02 -5.42
CA LEU A 366 -22.29 -2.55 -6.79
C LEU A 366 -23.43 -1.87 -7.57
N PRO A 367 -24.61 -1.56 -6.97
CA PRO A 367 -25.67 -0.87 -7.70
C PRO A 367 -25.34 0.57 -8.12
N THR A 368 -24.33 1.18 -7.50
CA THR A 368 -23.85 2.53 -7.85
C THR A 368 -22.76 2.52 -8.92
N TYR A 369 -22.23 1.35 -9.27
CA TYR A 369 -21.20 1.24 -10.31
C TYR A 369 -21.84 1.36 -11.70
N GLY A 370 -21.02 1.74 -12.68
CA GLY A 370 -21.46 1.77 -14.07
C GLY A 370 -21.85 0.38 -14.55
N THR A 371 -22.91 0.26 -15.34
CA THR A 371 -23.33 -1.01 -15.93
C THR A 371 -22.35 -1.42 -17.04
N PRO A 372 -21.59 -2.53 -16.88
CA PRO A 372 -20.67 -3.00 -17.92
C PRO A 372 -21.45 -3.41 -19.17
N VAL A 373 -20.89 -3.13 -20.33
CA VAL A 373 -21.41 -3.47 -21.66
C VAL A 373 -21.17 -4.95 -21.94
N ALA A 374 -22.22 -5.71 -22.27
CA ALA A 374 -22.07 -7.13 -22.59
C ALA A 374 -21.30 -7.34 -23.92
N PRO A 375 -20.63 -8.49 -24.10
CA PRO A 375 -20.06 -8.87 -25.40
C PRO A 375 -21.10 -8.81 -26.52
N GLY A 376 -20.72 -8.30 -27.69
CA GLY A 376 -21.59 -8.04 -28.83
C GLY A 376 -22.41 -6.75 -28.75
N LEU A 377 -22.31 -5.98 -27.66
CA LEU A 377 -23.02 -4.72 -27.48
C LEU A 377 -22.07 -3.51 -27.34
N ALA A 378 -22.60 -2.32 -27.58
CA ALA A 378 -22.00 -1.02 -27.33
C ALA A 378 -23.03 -0.08 -26.67
N GLN A 379 -22.59 0.84 -25.81
CA GLN A 379 -23.44 1.90 -25.26
C GLN A 379 -23.16 3.22 -26.00
N LEU A 380 -24.21 3.98 -26.29
CA LEU A 380 -24.14 5.36 -26.78
C LEU A 380 -24.71 6.30 -25.72
N ARG A 381 -23.91 7.28 -25.30
CA ARG A 381 -24.35 8.41 -24.45
C ARG A 381 -24.06 9.73 -25.14
N VAL A 382 -25.02 10.64 -25.17
CA VAL A 382 -24.86 11.98 -25.73
C VAL A 382 -25.22 13.02 -24.67
N TYR A 383 -24.24 13.80 -24.25
CA TYR A 383 -24.35 14.83 -23.21
C TYR A 383 -24.51 16.21 -23.83
N ASN A 384 -25.50 16.95 -23.36
CA ASN A 384 -25.75 18.31 -23.80
C ASN A 384 -25.10 19.33 -22.88
N GLY A 385 -24.07 20.03 -23.37
CA GLY A 385 -23.41 21.12 -22.63
C GLY A 385 -24.19 22.44 -22.58
N PHE A 386 -25.36 22.52 -23.21
CA PHE A 386 -26.13 23.75 -23.34
C PHE A 386 -27.43 23.75 -22.54
N ASN A 387 -27.88 24.95 -22.16
CA ASN A 387 -29.16 25.16 -21.46
C ASN A 387 -30.37 25.25 -22.42
N CYS A 388 -30.36 24.46 -23.49
CA CYS A 388 -31.37 24.42 -24.56
C CYS A 388 -31.50 22.97 -25.05
N ASN A 389 -32.60 22.60 -25.72
CA ASN A 389 -32.75 21.24 -26.22
C ASN A 389 -32.08 21.05 -27.60
N PHE A 390 -31.58 19.85 -27.86
CA PHE A 390 -31.13 19.40 -29.17
C PHE A 390 -32.00 18.24 -29.66
N THR A 391 -32.32 18.24 -30.95
CA THR A 391 -32.91 17.09 -31.64
C THR A 391 -31.77 16.26 -32.23
N LEU A 392 -31.61 15.03 -31.74
CA LEU A 392 -30.68 14.03 -32.24
C LEU A 392 -31.39 13.12 -33.23
N THR A 393 -30.96 13.12 -34.48
CA THR A 393 -31.40 12.19 -35.51
C THR A 393 -30.33 11.12 -35.70
N LEU A 394 -30.66 9.86 -35.46
CA LEU A 394 -29.80 8.69 -35.72
C LEU A 394 -30.26 7.98 -37.00
N GLN A 395 -29.31 7.59 -37.84
CA GLN A 395 -29.56 6.75 -39.02
C GLN A 395 -29.07 5.34 -38.75
N SER A 396 -30.01 4.41 -38.53
CA SER A 396 -29.68 3.01 -38.20
C SER A 396 -29.59 2.10 -39.43
N ASP A 397 -30.14 2.52 -40.57
CA ASP A 397 -30.08 1.84 -41.88
C ASP A 397 -30.62 2.80 -42.97
N ALA A 398 -30.40 2.48 -44.25
CA ALA A 398 -30.67 3.36 -45.41
C ALA A 398 -32.11 3.94 -45.51
N ASN A 399 -33.09 3.45 -44.74
CA ASN A 399 -34.49 3.90 -44.75
C ASN A 399 -35.11 4.23 -43.38
N SER A 400 -34.37 4.15 -42.25
CA SER A 400 -34.93 4.43 -40.92
C SER A 400 -34.15 5.52 -40.18
N THR A 401 -34.81 6.65 -39.95
CA THR A 401 -34.32 7.75 -39.10
C THR A 401 -35.09 7.75 -37.79
N GLU A 402 -34.37 7.68 -36.68
CA GLU A 402 -34.94 7.82 -35.34
C GLU A 402 -34.60 9.20 -34.79
N ASN A 403 -35.59 9.94 -34.31
CA ASN A 403 -35.42 11.27 -33.74
C ASN A 403 -35.59 11.21 -32.22
N PHE A 404 -34.62 11.73 -31.50
CA PHE A 404 -34.57 11.80 -30.05
C PHE A 404 -34.36 13.25 -29.60
N ILE A 405 -34.77 13.55 -28.37
CA ILE A 405 -34.55 14.87 -27.77
C ILE A 405 -33.48 14.70 -26.69
N VAL A 406 -32.39 15.47 -26.81
CA VAL A 406 -31.40 15.64 -25.75
C VAL A 406 -31.75 16.92 -25.00
N GLY A 407 -32.27 16.76 -23.79
CA GLY A 407 -32.73 17.88 -22.96
C GLY A 407 -31.60 18.84 -22.57
N SER A 408 -31.94 20.08 -22.19
CA SER A 408 -31.00 21.08 -21.66
C SER A 408 -30.19 20.53 -20.48
N LEU A 409 -28.85 20.62 -20.54
CA LEU A 409 -27.93 20.05 -19.54
C LEU A 409 -28.22 18.57 -19.22
N GLY A 410 -28.86 17.85 -20.15
CA GLY A 410 -29.28 16.47 -19.99
C GLY A 410 -28.41 15.50 -20.77
N VAL A 411 -28.75 14.22 -20.64
CA VAL A 411 -28.10 13.11 -21.33
C VAL A 411 -29.14 12.28 -22.09
N PHE A 412 -28.79 11.85 -23.29
CA PHE A 412 -29.49 10.80 -24.02
C PHE A 412 -28.66 9.52 -23.95
N GLU A 413 -29.31 8.39 -23.65
CA GLU A 413 -28.64 7.09 -23.50
C GLU A 413 -29.35 6.01 -24.32
N LYS A 414 -28.57 5.25 -25.10
CA LYS A 414 -29.00 4.02 -25.77
C LYS A 414 -27.99 2.94 -25.43
N LEU A 415 -28.36 2.04 -24.50
CA LEU A 415 -27.41 1.16 -23.81
C LEU A 415 -27.17 -0.18 -24.51
N ASP A 416 -28.11 -0.65 -25.32
CA ASP A 416 -28.06 -1.97 -25.95
C ASP A 416 -28.00 -1.83 -27.48
N LEU A 417 -26.87 -1.37 -28.01
CA LEU A 417 -26.62 -1.34 -29.45
C LEU A 417 -25.78 -2.55 -29.86
N GLU A 418 -26.28 -3.37 -30.78
CA GLU A 418 -25.50 -4.49 -31.31
C GLU A 418 -24.31 -3.97 -32.12
N ALA A 419 -23.10 -4.31 -31.68
CA ALA A 419 -21.84 -3.97 -32.34
C ALA A 419 -20.99 -5.23 -32.42
N LYS A 420 -20.76 -5.74 -33.63
CA LYS A 420 -19.80 -6.82 -33.88
C LYS A 420 -18.47 -6.16 -34.26
N GLU A 421 -17.54 -6.07 -33.30
CA GLU A 421 -16.29 -5.29 -33.35
C GLU A 421 -16.47 -3.77 -33.28
N ALA A 422 -17.11 -3.13 -34.27
CA ALA A 422 -17.41 -1.70 -34.27
C ALA A 422 -18.60 -1.36 -35.17
N ILE A 423 -19.32 -0.29 -34.85
CA ILE A 423 -20.42 0.25 -35.66
C ILE A 423 -20.25 1.77 -35.81
N GLU A 424 -20.44 2.27 -37.03
CA GLU A 424 -20.56 3.69 -37.30
C GLU A 424 -22.04 4.06 -37.41
N LEU A 425 -22.50 4.97 -36.55
CA LEU A 425 -23.87 5.48 -36.56
C LEU A 425 -23.87 6.95 -37.03
N PRO A 426 -24.30 7.25 -38.26
CA PRO A 426 -24.46 8.62 -38.71
C PRO A 426 -25.50 9.36 -37.87
N TYR A 427 -25.18 10.59 -37.49
CA TYR A 427 -26.04 11.44 -36.69
C TYR A 427 -26.16 12.86 -37.23
N SER A 428 -27.28 13.50 -36.90
CA SER A 428 -27.49 14.94 -37.04
C SER A 428 -28.06 15.51 -35.74
N LEU A 429 -27.41 16.53 -35.18
CA LEU A 429 -27.80 17.22 -33.97
C LEU A 429 -28.18 18.65 -34.31
N ARG A 430 -29.47 18.99 -34.13
CA ARG A 430 -30.01 20.32 -34.42
C ARG A 430 -30.54 20.98 -33.14
N GLY A 431 -30.04 22.16 -32.81
CA GLY A 431 -30.53 22.92 -31.67
C GLY A 431 -31.97 23.40 -31.88
N GLN A 432 -32.74 23.48 -30.79
CA GLN A 432 -34.13 23.92 -30.83
C GLN A 432 -34.26 25.35 -31.38
N GLU A 433 -35.17 25.53 -32.35
CA GLU A 433 -35.49 26.85 -32.92
C GLU A 433 -35.97 27.82 -31.82
N SER A 434 -35.71 29.12 -31.99
CA SER A 434 -36.01 30.19 -31.02
C SER A 434 -35.26 30.16 -29.67
N THR A 435 -34.24 29.31 -29.53
CA THR A 435 -33.33 29.30 -28.36
C THR A 435 -31.92 29.77 -28.73
N ALA A 436 -31.04 29.93 -27.73
CA ALA A 436 -29.63 30.27 -27.92
C ALA A 436 -28.86 29.27 -28.81
N CYS A 437 -29.44 28.09 -29.08
CA CYS A 437 -28.84 27.01 -29.85
C CYS A 437 -29.43 26.86 -31.25
N ALA A 438 -30.36 27.72 -31.65
CA ALA A 438 -31.11 27.60 -32.92
C ALA A 438 -30.22 27.51 -34.18
N ASN A 439 -29.03 28.13 -34.14
CA ASN A 439 -28.08 28.15 -35.26
C ASN A 439 -27.00 27.05 -35.16
N LYS A 440 -27.07 26.15 -34.17
CA LYS A 440 -26.10 25.07 -33.98
C LYS A 440 -26.61 23.80 -34.65
N LEU A 441 -25.82 23.32 -35.62
CA LEU A 441 -26.03 22.07 -36.33
C LEU A 441 -24.71 21.29 -36.35
N TYR A 442 -24.73 20.05 -35.87
CA TYR A 442 -23.58 19.16 -35.89
C TYR A 442 -23.95 17.87 -36.62
N ASN A 443 -23.13 17.46 -37.58
CA ASN A 443 -23.31 16.22 -38.32
C ASN A 443 -22.01 15.42 -38.25
N GLY A 444 -22.11 14.10 -38.15
CA GLY A 444 -20.96 13.22 -38.13
C GLY A 444 -21.37 11.77 -37.96
N ASN A 445 -20.40 10.92 -37.64
CA ASN A 445 -20.62 9.52 -37.34
C ASN A 445 -20.18 9.25 -35.90
N PHE A 446 -21.02 8.62 -35.10
CA PHE A 446 -20.60 8.03 -33.84
C PHE A 446 -19.92 6.70 -34.14
N LEU A 447 -18.62 6.62 -33.87
CA LEU A 447 -17.89 5.36 -33.88
C LEU A 447 -18.07 4.69 -32.51
N LEU A 448 -18.75 3.55 -32.50
CA LEU A 448 -18.99 2.77 -31.30
C LEU A 448 -18.24 1.45 -31.39
N ASN A 449 -17.38 1.19 -30.42
CA ASN A 449 -16.68 -0.08 -30.33
C ASN A 449 -17.48 -1.06 -29.46
N GLU A 450 -17.37 -2.35 -29.77
CA GLU A 450 -17.92 -3.41 -28.93
C GLU A 450 -17.30 -3.38 -27.53
N THR A 451 -18.06 -3.74 -26.50
CA THR A 451 -17.65 -3.76 -25.08
C THR A 451 -17.26 -2.40 -24.48
N THR A 452 -17.55 -1.28 -25.17
CA THR A 452 -17.25 0.06 -24.67
C THR A 452 -18.50 0.91 -24.50
N ALA A 453 -18.45 1.81 -23.51
CA ALA A 453 -19.36 2.91 -23.37
C ALA A 453 -18.80 4.13 -24.12
N ASN A 454 -19.50 4.54 -25.17
CA ASN A 454 -19.07 5.63 -26.05
C ASN A 454 -19.91 6.86 -25.73
N SER A 455 -19.26 7.86 -25.14
CA SER A 455 -19.86 9.10 -24.66
C SER A 455 -19.48 10.25 -25.58
N PHE A 456 -20.43 11.10 -25.94
CA PHE A 456 -20.21 12.25 -26.80
C PHE A 456 -20.72 13.51 -26.12
N PHE A 457 -19.87 14.54 -26.01
CA PHE A 457 -20.21 15.81 -25.37
C PHE A 457 -20.36 16.93 -26.40
N ILE A 458 -21.53 17.57 -26.40
CA ILE A 458 -21.83 18.69 -27.29
C ILE A 458 -21.25 19.97 -26.69
N ASN A 459 -20.19 20.51 -27.29
CA ASN A 459 -19.54 21.75 -26.87
C ASN A 459 -19.75 22.89 -27.91
N ASN A 460 -19.05 24.02 -27.74
CA ASN A 460 -19.23 25.16 -28.62
C ASN A 460 -18.70 24.95 -30.04
N GLU A 461 -17.64 24.17 -30.20
CA GLU A 461 -16.89 24.02 -31.44
C GLU A 461 -17.28 22.74 -32.18
N THR A 462 -17.42 21.62 -31.45
CA THR A 462 -17.63 20.28 -32.00
C THR A 462 -18.41 19.38 -31.02
N VAL A 463 -18.62 18.13 -31.44
CA VAL A 463 -19.06 17.04 -30.57
C VAL A 463 -17.81 16.20 -30.27
N GLU A 464 -17.34 16.25 -29.02
CA GLU A 464 -16.15 15.52 -28.59
C GLU A 464 -16.51 14.11 -28.13
N GLY A 465 -15.80 13.10 -28.63
CA GLY A 465 -16.01 11.70 -28.31
C GLY A 465 -15.06 11.19 -27.24
N PHE A 466 -15.59 10.42 -26.30
CA PHE A 466 -14.88 9.75 -25.22
C PHE A 466 -15.30 8.28 -25.21
N THR A 467 -14.33 7.37 -25.15
CA THR A 467 -14.61 5.93 -25.07
C THR A 467 -14.12 5.39 -23.75
N ASP A 468 -15.03 4.76 -23.01
CA ASP A 468 -14.76 4.10 -21.75
C ASP A 468 -14.88 2.59 -21.93
N ASN A 469 -13.84 1.85 -21.56
CA ASN A 469 -13.92 0.39 -21.45
C ASN A 469 -14.73 0.00 -20.19
N ASN A 470 -15.30 -1.20 -20.20
CA ASN A 470 -15.90 -1.87 -19.06
C ASN A 470 -15.04 -1.84 -17.80
N ASP A 471 -13.71 -1.85 -17.93
CA ASP A 471 -12.80 -1.73 -16.79
C ASP A 471 -13.11 -0.50 -15.94
N LYS A 472 -13.49 0.65 -16.52
CA LYS A 472 -13.87 1.85 -15.75
C LYS A 472 -15.22 1.72 -15.07
N ALA A 473 -16.18 1.05 -15.72
CA ALA A 473 -17.50 0.77 -15.17
C ALA A 473 -17.41 -0.21 -13.97
N ILE A 474 -16.49 -1.18 -14.05
CA ILE A 474 -16.21 -2.19 -13.02
C ILE A 474 -15.31 -1.63 -11.90
N ASP A 475 -14.32 -0.79 -12.22
CA ASP A 475 -13.36 -0.23 -11.27
C ASP A 475 -13.84 1.10 -10.63
N GLY A 476 -15.04 1.58 -10.99
CA GLY A 476 -15.67 2.76 -10.41
C GLY A 476 -14.82 4.03 -10.55
N VAL A 477 -14.13 4.19 -11.68
CA VAL A 477 -13.29 5.37 -11.94
C VAL A 477 -14.21 6.53 -12.32
N ILE A 478 -14.28 7.54 -11.45
CA ILE A 478 -14.99 8.79 -11.74
C ILE A 478 -14.29 9.45 -12.96
N VAL A 479 -15.01 9.53 -14.07
CA VAL A 479 -14.62 10.37 -15.20
C VAL A 479 -14.87 11.81 -14.76
N ARG A 480 -13.79 12.56 -14.53
CA ARG A 480 -13.84 14.02 -14.33
C ARG A 480 -14.12 14.72 -15.64
#